data_AF-A0A959P2C6-F1
#
_entry.id   AF-A0A959P2C6-F1
#
_cell.length_a   1.000
_cell.length_b   1.000
_cell.length_c   1.000
_cell.angle_alpha   90.00
_cell.angle_beta   90.00
_cell.angle_gamma   90.00
#
_symmetry.space_group_name_H-M   'P 1'
#
loop_
_entity.id
_entity.type
_entity.pdbx_description
1 polymer ?
#
loop_
_entity_poly.entity_id
_entity_poly.type
_entity_poly.pdbx_seq_one_letter_code
_entity_poly.pdbx_strand_id
1 'polypeptide(L)'
;MRYNTFLFTGLLLLSVSIYAQESETDGKKSNKIEGTEKVDSPQAVGDKVRIKDGTTTLIEINNEGSAGSILLPSVGGLLSGSKLYSNGVNLFWGSSQLNGGGGATKINDLSDAKSDGSSLFLGSGAGANDNGTSNLNTAIGINALNLNLTAGSNTAIGNSSLYNNRSSFNTAIGYNSMFNNTTGTVNVASGFEALFSNTIGNHNTANGNKTLYNNVSGNFNTAVGSVALTANTTGYSN
;
A
#
# COMPACT_ATOMS: atom_id res chain seq x y z
N MET A 1 31.91 -28.77 85.83
CA MET A 1 32.90 -29.78 85.38
C MET A 1 32.13 -30.83 84.59
N ARG A 2 32.46 -31.26 83.38
CA ARG A 2 33.70 -31.22 82.60
C ARG A 2 33.40 -30.89 81.12
N TYR A 3 34.37 -30.26 80.46
CA TYR A 3 34.46 -30.09 79.01
C TYR A 3 34.88 -31.40 78.33
N ASN A 4 34.60 -31.54 77.04
CA ASN A 4 35.62 -32.00 76.09
C ASN A 4 35.31 -31.50 74.67
N THR A 5 36.34 -30.92 74.06
CA THR A 5 36.42 -30.45 72.67
C THR A 5 37.64 -31.11 72.03
N PHE A 6 37.63 -31.18 70.69
CA PHE A 6 38.71 -31.38 69.70
C PHE A 6 38.87 -32.82 69.14
N LEU A 7 39.18 -33.06 67.86
CA LEU A 7 39.64 -32.23 66.73
C LEU A 7 39.31 -32.95 65.39
N PHE A 8 39.16 -32.21 64.29
CA PHE A 8 38.81 -32.66 62.92
C PHE A 8 40.06 -33.08 62.11
N THR A 9 39.96 -34.07 61.22
CA THR A 9 40.79 -34.15 59.99
C THR A 9 40.01 -34.78 58.80
N GLY A 10 39.70 -33.93 57.81
CA GLY A 10 39.67 -34.19 56.37
C GLY A 10 38.85 -35.33 55.74
N LEU A 11 37.67 -35.00 55.18
CA LEU A 11 37.40 -35.19 53.74
C LEU A 11 36.20 -34.31 53.33
N LEU A 12 36.40 -33.47 52.31
CA LEU A 12 35.42 -32.56 51.73
C LEU A 12 34.20 -33.35 51.20
N LEU A 13 33.07 -33.30 51.90
CA LEU A 13 31.77 -33.54 51.27
C LEU A 13 31.41 -32.25 50.53
N LEU A 14 31.62 -32.22 49.21
CA LEU A 14 30.99 -31.23 48.34
C LEU A 14 29.47 -31.51 48.38
N SER A 15 28.76 -30.90 49.31
CA SER A 15 27.32 -30.73 49.19
C SER A 15 27.08 -29.67 48.12
N VAL A 16 26.72 -30.09 46.91
CA VAL A 16 26.17 -29.18 45.90
C VAL A 16 24.76 -28.84 46.34
N SER A 17 24.61 -27.76 47.10
CA SER A 17 23.31 -27.14 47.35
C SER A 17 22.90 -26.40 46.08
N ILE A 18 22.03 -26.99 45.27
CA ILE A 18 21.37 -26.27 44.17
C ILE A 18 20.35 -25.33 44.80
N TYR A 19 20.74 -24.06 44.99
CA TYR A 19 19.81 -23.00 45.30
C TYR A 19 19.08 -22.61 44.01
N ALA A 20 17.82 -23.03 43.86
CA ALA A 20 16.91 -22.35 42.97
C ALA A 20 16.54 -21.02 43.65
N GLN A 21 17.14 -19.93 43.19
CA GLN A 21 16.79 -18.60 43.67
C GLN A 21 15.47 -18.21 43.00
N GLU A 22 14.34 -18.53 43.66
CA GLU A 22 13.07 -17.90 43.33
C GLU A 22 13.17 -16.43 43.75
N SER A 23 13.12 -15.55 42.75
CA SER A 23 13.04 -14.11 42.97
C SER A 23 11.66 -13.77 43.54
N GLU A 24 11.51 -13.85 44.87
CA GLU A 24 10.32 -13.41 45.62
C GLU A 24 10.16 -11.88 45.66
N THR A 25 10.16 -11.23 44.50
CA THR A 25 9.74 -9.82 44.39
C THR A 25 8.87 -9.64 43.16
N ASP A 26 7.69 -10.26 43.18
CA ASP A 26 6.39 -9.68 42.82
C ASP A 26 5.40 -10.85 42.78
N GLY A 27 4.25 -10.74 43.45
CA GLY A 27 3.25 -11.80 43.63
C GLY A 27 2.50 -12.21 42.35
N LYS A 28 3.20 -12.37 41.23
CA LYS A 28 2.66 -12.80 39.94
C LYS A 28 3.41 -14.05 39.52
N LYS A 29 2.74 -15.19 39.68
CA LYS A 29 3.11 -16.46 39.05
C LYS A 29 3.51 -16.18 37.60
N SER A 30 4.80 -16.22 37.29
CA SER A 30 5.21 -16.49 35.93
C SER A 30 4.81 -17.93 35.70
N ASN A 31 3.74 -18.15 34.92
CA ASN A 31 3.30 -19.49 34.54
C ASN A 31 4.41 -20.13 33.71
N LYS A 32 5.33 -20.80 34.40
CA LYS A 32 6.10 -21.90 33.85
C LYS A 32 5.08 -22.91 33.37
N ILE A 33 4.94 -23.10 32.06
CA ILE A 33 4.03 -24.11 31.51
C ILE A 33 4.71 -25.47 31.69
N GLU A 34 4.63 -26.01 32.90
CA GLU A 34 4.96 -27.41 33.20
C GLU A 34 3.66 -28.12 33.58
N GLY A 35 3.02 -28.76 32.60
CA GLY A 35 1.84 -29.60 32.84
C GLY A 35 0.77 -29.47 31.75
N THR A 36 -0.02 -30.54 31.58
CA THR A 36 -1.17 -30.67 30.67
C THR A 36 -2.36 -29.76 31.01
N GLU A 37 -2.14 -28.68 31.74
CA GLU A 37 -3.19 -27.74 32.11
C GLU A 37 -3.45 -26.78 30.94
N LYS A 38 -4.71 -26.79 30.49
CA LYS A 38 -5.19 -25.85 29.47
C LYS A 38 -4.90 -24.44 29.95
N VAL A 39 -4.26 -23.63 29.11
CA VAL A 39 -4.22 -22.19 29.30
C VAL A 39 -5.66 -21.71 29.13
N ASP A 40 -6.34 -21.45 30.25
CA ASP A 40 -7.70 -20.92 30.21
C ASP A 40 -7.71 -19.62 29.40
N SER A 41 -8.72 -19.49 28.53
CA SER A 41 -8.90 -18.28 27.74
C SER A 41 -9.11 -17.10 28.70
N PRO A 42 -8.53 -15.91 28.47
CA PRO A 42 -8.76 -14.76 29.36
C PRO A 42 -10.27 -14.47 29.46
N GLN A 43 -10.84 -14.50 30.67
CA GLN A 43 -12.29 -14.54 30.90
C GLN A 43 -12.88 -13.15 31.19
N ALA A 44 -12.10 -12.23 31.73
CA ALA A 44 -12.53 -10.88 32.09
C ALA A 44 -11.83 -9.80 31.26
N VAL A 45 -12.50 -8.65 31.12
CA VAL A 45 -11.90 -7.45 30.52
C VAL A 45 -10.73 -7.00 31.38
N GLY A 46 -9.54 -6.87 30.76
CA GLY A 46 -8.28 -6.56 31.43
C GLY A 46 -7.37 -7.76 31.66
N ASP A 47 -7.83 -8.99 31.41
CA ASP A 47 -7.00 -10.19 31.48
C ASP A 47 -5.94 -10.22 30.37
N LYS A 48 -4.76 -10.73 30.71
CA LYS A 48 -3.61 -10.78 29.81
C LYS A 48 -2.93 -12.15 29.84
N VAL A 49 -2.68 -12.71 28.67
CA VAL A 49 -1.79 -13.88 28.50
C VAL A 49 -0.46 -13.41 27.95
N ARG A 50 0.64 -13.76 28.62
CA ARG A 50 2.00 -13.40 28.20
C ARG A 50 2.86 -14.63 27.99
N ILE A 51 3.50 -14.73 26.83
CA ILE A 51 4.61 -15.64 26.57
C ILE A 51 5.89 -14.83 26.78
N LYS A 52 6.84 -15.33 27.58
CA LYS A 52 8.06 -14.60 27.97
C LYS A 52 9.32 -15.43 27.72
N ASP A 53 10.43 -14.76 27.48
CA ASP A 53 11.80 -15.29 27.61
C ASP A 53 12.53 -14.44 28.66
N GLY A 54 12.79 -15.03 29.83
CA GLY A 54 13.25 -14.30 31.01
C GLY A 54 12.30 -13.16 31.41
N THR A 55 12.81 -11.93 31.43
CA THR A 55 12.02 -10.72 31.75
C THR A 55 11.33 -10.11 30.52
N THR A 56 11.68 -10.55 29.31
CA THR A 56 11.16 -10.01 28.05
C THR A 56 9.84 -10.69 27.70
N THR A 57 8.80 -9.90 27.37
CA THR A 57 7.54 -10.45 26.85
C THR A 57 7.64 -10.64 25.35
N LEU A 58 7.50 -11.89 24.90
CA LEU A 58 7.55 -12.31 23.50
C LEU A 58 6.20 -12.23 22.79
N ILE A 59 5.09 -12.47 23.48
CA ILE A 59 3.73 -12.33 22.95
C ILE A 59 2.82 -11.89 24.10
N GLU A 60 2.02 -10.84 23.91
CA GLU A 60 0.96 -10.44 24.86
C GLU A 60 -0.40 -10.48 24.16
N ILE A 61 -1.35 -11.25 24.72
CA ILE A 61 -2.75 -11.32 24.27
C ILE A 61 -3.59 -10.59 25.32
N ASN A 62 -4.23 -9.49 24.92
CA ASN A 62 -5.06 -8.66 25.79
C ASN A 62 -6.55 -8.90 25.54
N ASN A 63 -7.34 -9.12 26.59
CA ASN A 63 -8.79 -9.12 26.52
C ASN A 63 -9.35 -7.73 26.89
N GLU A 64 -9.50 -6.85 25.90
CA GLU A 64 -10.05 -5.49 26.10
C GLU A 64 -11.59 -5.44 25.90
N GLY A 65 -12.26 -6.59 25.99
CA GLY A 65 -13.73 -6.69 25.94
C GLY A 65 -14.34 -6.72 24.53
N SER A 66 -14.08 -5.74 23.67
CA SER A 66 -14.79 -5.62 22.37
C SER A 66 -14.01 -6.17 21.16
N ALA A 67 -12.68 -6.18 21.23
CA ALA A 67 -11.81 -6.83 20.27
C ALA A 67 -10.47 -7.12 20.96
N GLY A 68 -10.27 -8.34 21.45
CA GLY A 68 -8.96 -8.74 21.97
C GLY A 68 -7.88 -8.50 20.92
N SER A 69 -6.70 -8.06 21.34
CA SER A 69 -5.58 -7.80 20.43
C SER A 69 -4.35 -8.57 20.88
N ILE A 70 -3.58 -9.07 19.92
CA ILE A 70 -2.26 -9.66 20.16
C ILE A 70 -1.22 -8.57 19.85
N LEU A 71 -0.43 -8.20 20.85
CA LEU A 71 0.79 -7.40 20.69
C LEU A 71 1.99 -8.35 20.56
N LEU A 72 2.72 -8.25 19.45
CA LEU A 72 4.04 -8.85 19.31
C LEU A 72 5.11 -7.77 19.57
N PRO A 73 6.20 -8.07 20.30
CA PRO A 73 7.33 -7.18 20.45
C PRO A 73 8.02 -6.97 19.10
N SER A 74 8.60 -5.80 18.92
CA SER A 74 9.35 -5.44 17.72
C SER A 74 10.65 -6.25 17.65
N VAL A 75 10.62 -7.39 16.98
CA VAL A 75 11.83 -8.09 16.53
C VAL A 75 11.85 -8.06 15.00
N GLY A 76 12.86 -7.39 14.44
CA GLY A 76 13.24 -7.55 13.03
C GLY A 76 12.42 -6.76 12.00
N GLY A 77 12.08 -5.50 12.26
CA GLY A 77 11.65 -4.57 11.19
C GLY A 77 10.21 -4.73 10.68
N LEU A 78 9.44 -5.71 11.18
CA LEU A 78 8.01 -5.76 10.93
C LEU A 78 7.27 -4.91 11.99
N LEU A 79 7.15 -3.61 11.67
CA LEU A 79 6.16 -2.65 12.15
C LEU A 79 6.00 -2.52 13.68
N SER A 80 6.91 -1.73 14.28
CA SER A 80 6.71 -1.18 15.63
C SER A 80 5.37 -0.44 15.74
N GLY A 81 4.45 -0.93 16.58
CA GLY A 81 3.16 -0.29 16.86
C GLY A 81 1.94 -0.84 16.13
N SER A 82 2.08 -1.85 15.26
CA SER A 82 0.92 -2.52 14.63
C SER A 82 0.17 -3.44 15.60
N LYS A 83 -1.16 -3.45 15.52
CA LYS A 83 -2.04 -4.36 16.28
C LYS A 83 -2.56 -5.48 15.37
N LEU A 84 -2.66 -6.70 15.88
CA LEU A 84 -3.39 -7.79 15.22
C LEU A 84 -4.88 -7.66 15.55
N TYR A 85 -5.71 -7.48 14.53
CA TYR A 85 -7.16 -7.45 14.65
C TYR A 85 -7.77 -8.77 14.14
N SER A 86 -8.91 -9.15 14.72
CA SER A 86 -9.74 -10.27 14.26
C SER A 86 -11.10 -9.73 13.81
N ASN A 87 -11.64 -10.25 12.70
CA ASN A 87 -13.02 -10.00 12.26
C ASN A 87 -13.93 -11.23 12.44
N GLY A 88 -13.51 -12.20 13.25
CA GLY A 88 -14.24 -13.46 13.44
C GLY A 88 -14.01 -14.52 12.36
N VAL A 89 -13.31 -14.19 11.26
CA VAL A 89 -12.96 -15.13 10.18
C VAL A 89 -11.46 -15.10 9.86
N ASN A 90 -10.86 -13.91 9.80
CA ASN A 90 -9.45 -13.68 9.46
C ASN A 90 -8.75 -12.85 10.54
N LEU A 91 -7.42 -13.01 10.61
CA LEU A 91 -6.52 -12.19 11.42
C LEU A 91 -5.70 -11.27 10.49
N PHE A 92 -5.57 -9.99 10.83
CA PHE A 92 -4.81 -9.03 10.01
C PHE A 92 -4.06 -7.99 10.85
N TRP A 93 -2.88 -7.60 10.37
CA TRP A 93 -2.01 -6.60 11.00
C TRP A 93 -2.38 -5.19 10.51
N GLY A 94 -2.66 -4.24 11.41
CA GLY A 94 -3.02 -2.87 11.02
C GLY A 94 -3.08 -1.87 12.18
N SER A 95 -3.53 -0.64 11.91
CA SER A 95 -3.68 0.45 12.89
C SER A 95 -5.14 0.84 13.18
N SER A 96 -6.12 0.26 12.49
CA SER A 96 -7.56 0.45 12.77
C SER A 96 -8.39 -0.71 12.21
N GLN A 97 -9.51 -1.03 12.85
CA GLN A 97 -10.49 -1.96 12.30
C GLN A 97 -11.03 -1.39 10.98
N LEU A 98 -11.04 -2.20 9.92
CA LEU A 98 -11.88 -2.00 8.75
C LEU A 98 -13.35 -2.24 9.15
N ASN A 99 -13.89 -1.39 10.02
CA ASN A 99 -15.29 -1.38 10.39
C ASN A 99 -15.91 -0.10 9.84
N GLY A 100 -16.65 -0.24 8.73
CA GLY A 100 -17.58 0.76 8.23
C GLY A 100 -17.01 1.80 7.26
N GLY A 101 -17.33 1.66 5.97
CA GLY A 101 -17.69 2.79 5.09
C GLY A 101 -16.63 3.81 4.65
N GLY A 102 -15.35 3.66 4.98
CA GLY A 102 -14.28 4.54 4.49
C GLY A 102 -13.32 3.80 3.58
N GLY A 103 -13.20 4.23 2.32
CA GLY A 103 -12.22 3.69 1.37
C GLY A 103 -10.77 3.82 1.87
N ALA A 104 -9.84 3.21 1.15
CA ALA A 104 -8.42 3.25 1.49
C ALA A 104 -7.93 4.71 1.61
N THR A 105 -7.42 5.08 2.79
CA THR A 105 -6.86 6.42 3.04
C THR A 105 -5.54 6.65 2.32
N LYS A 106 -4.86 5.57 1.91
CA LYS A 106 -3.68 5.53 1.03
C LYS A 106 -3.72 4.25 0.20
N ILE A 107 -3.24 4.31 -1.04
CA ILE A 107 -3.00 3.13 -1.88
C ILE A 107 -1.53 2.74 -1.68
N ASN A 108 -1.19 2.18 -0.53
CA ASN A 108 0.20 1.95 -0.10
C ASN A 108 0.75 0.54 -0.37
N ASP A 109 -0.09 -0.39 -0.86
CA ASP A 109 0.32 -1.75 -1.27
C ASP A 109 0.35 -1.93 -2.80
N LEU A 110 0.14 -0.85 -3.56
CA LEU A 110 0.52 -0.79 -4.97
C LEU A 110 1.83 -0.01 -5.02
N SER A 111 2.97 -0.70 -5.00
CA SER A 111 4.31 -0.09 -5.10
C SER A 111 4.49 0.77 -6.37
N ASP A 112 3.56 0.65 -7.31
CA ASP A 112 3.47 1.37 -8.58
C ASP A 112 2.33 2.41 -8.62
N ALA A 113 1.67 2.69 -7.49
CA ALA A 113 0.71 3.77 -7.35
C ALA A 113 1.40 5.03 -6.79
N LYS A 114 1.34 6.13 -7.53
CA LYS A 114 1.87 7.45 -7.12
C LYS A 114 0.68 8.39 -6.94
N SER A 115 0.50 8.92 -5.73
CA SER A 115 -0.30 10.13 -5.51
C SER A 115 0.67 11.30 -5.35
N ASP A 116 0.65 12.24 -6.28
CA ASP A 116 1.52 13.42 -6.24
C ASP A 116 0.72 14.68 -6.47
N GLY A 117 0.85 15.64 -5.57
CA GLY A 117 -0.09 16.76 -5.44
C GLY A 117 -1.54 16.28 -5.35
N SER A 118 -2.31 16.51 -6.42
CA SER A 118 -3.72 16.11 -6.58
C SER A 118 -3.94 15.10 -7.71
N SER A 119 -2.85 14.49 -8.22
CA SER A 119 -2.91 13.50 -9.30
C SER A 119 -2.94 12.07 -8.76
N LEU A 120 -3.60 11.17 -9.49
CA LEU A 120 -3.63 9.73 -9.23
C LEU A 120 -2.96 8.98 -10.39
N PHE A 121 -1.91 8.24 -10.10
CA PHE A 121 -1.21 7.41 -11.08
C PHE A 121 -1.17 5.96 -10.62
N LEU A 122 -1.57 5.03 -11.49
CA LEU A 122 -1.60 3.59 -11.24
C LEU A 122 -0.89 2.85 -12.39
N GLY A 123 0.19 2.14 -12.07
CA GLY A 123 0.93 1.31 -13.02
C GLY A 123 2.38 1.76 -13.21
N SER A 124 3.24 0.81 -13.57
CA SER A 124 4.68 1.07 -13.78
C SER A 124 4.91 2.22 -14.75
N GLY A 125 5.62 3.26 -14.31
CA GLY A 125 5.96 4.43 -15.13
C GLY A 125 4.80 5.41 -15.38
N ALA A 126 3.62 5.18 -14.82
CA ALA A 126 2.50 6.14 -14.90
C ALA A 126 2.87 7.44 -14.17
N GLY A 127 2.75 8.59 -14.85
CA GLY A 127 3.10 9.90 -14.28
C GLY A 127 4.56 10.02 -13.81
N ALA A 128 5.49 9.23 -14.34
CA ALA A 128 6.87 9.15 -13.84
C ALA A 128 7.62 10.49 -13.88
N ASN A 129 7.34 11.36 -14.87
CA ASN A 129 7.96 12.68 -15.00
C ASN A 129 7.02 13.83 -14.57
N ASP A 130 5.94 13.52 -13.83
CA ASP A 130 5.12 14.56 -13.21
C ASP A 130 5.93 15.29 -12.13
N ASN A 131 5.89 16.62 -12.16
CA ASN A 131 6.68 17.51 -11.30
C ASN A 131 6.13 17.64 -9.86
N GLY A 132 5.03 16.97 -9.53
CA GLY A 132 4.40 17.00 -8.22
C GLY A 132 3.67 18.29 -7.85
N THR A 133 3.41 19.17 -8.82
CA THR A 133 2.45 20.25 -8.61
C THR A 133 1.01 19.72 -8.64
N SER A 134 0.03 20.50 -8.16
CA SER A 134 -1.38 20.10 -8.19
C SER A 134 -1.93 20.09 -9.62
N ASN A 135 -1.62 19.02 -10.36
CA ASN A 135 -1.95 18.90 -11.76
C ASN A 135 -3.34 18.28 -11.98
N LEU A 136 -3.94 17.60 -10.99
CA LEU A 136 -5.29 17.00 -11.12
C LEU A 136 -5.39 15.98 -12.27
N ASN A 137 -4.32 15.19 -12.48
CA ASN A 137 -4.30 14.15 -13.52
C ASN A 137 -4.79 12.81 -12.97
N THR A 138 -5.41 11.99 -13.82
CA THR A 138 -5.66 10.57 -13.54
C THR A 138 -4.98 9.72 -14.62
N ALA A 139 -4.02 8.87 -14.25
CA ALA A 139 -3.40 7.92 -15.18
C ALA A 139 -3.49 6.48 -14.65
N ILE A 140 -3.92 5.55 -15.50
CA ILE A 140 -4.03 4.13 -15.19
C ILE A 140 -3.45 3.34 -16.36
N GLY A 141 -2.37 2.59 -16.12
CA GLY A 141 -1.69 1.78 -17.13
C GLY A 141 -0.20 2.10 -17.21
N ILE A 142 0.57 1.12 -17.70
CA ILE A 142 2.02 1.26 -17.86
C ILE A 142 2.33 2.47 -18.75
N ASN A 143 3.19 3.36 -18.27
CA ASN A 143 3.61 4.59 -18.94
C ASN A 143 2.48 5.57 -19.35
N ALA A 144 1.29 5.49 -18.75
CA ALA A 144 0.26 6.49 -18.98
C ALA A 144 0.70 7.86 -18.44
N LEU A 145 0.54 8.94 -19.21
CA LEU A 145 1.00 10.29 -18.87
C LEU A 145 2.49 10.38 -18.46
N ASN A 146 3.36 9.54 -19.04
CA ASN A 146 4.75 9.44 -18.61
C ASN A 146 5.53 10.76 -18.71
N LEU A 147 5.38 11.52 -19.81
CA LEU A 147 6.12 12.77 -20.05
C LEU A 147 5.33 14.05 -19.69
N ASN A 148 4.32 13.94 -18.82
CA ASN A 148 3.55 15.10 -18.39
C ASN A 148 4.29 15.90 -17.32
N LEU A 149 5.07 16.92 -17.70
CA LEU A 149 5.85 17.73 -16.74
C LEU A 149 4.98 18.65 -15.88
N THR A 150 4.16 19.51 -16.49
CA THR A 150 3.39 20.57 -15.78
C THR A 150 1.93 20.61 -16.19
N ALA A 151 1.48 19.69 -17.04
CA ALA A 151 0.15 19.77 -17.62
C ALA A 151 -0.88 19.11 -16.69
N GLY A 152 -2.06 19.70 -16.64
CA GLY A 152 -3.08 19.33 -15.67
C GLY A 152 -4.40 18.89 -16.27
N SER A 153 -5.25 18.32 -15.42
CA SER A 153 -6.62 17.93 -15.75
C SER A 153 -6.72 16.97 -16.93
N ASN A 154 -5.77 16.03 -17.02
CA ASN A 154 -5.78 14.96 -18.03
C ASN A 154 -6.29 13.64 -17.43
N THR A 155 -7.00 12.87 -18.24
CA THR A 155 -7.39 11.47 -17.93
C THR A 155 -6.74 10.55 -18.95
N ALA A 156 -5.93 9.60 -18.50
CA ALA A 156 -5.24 8.62 -19.35
C ALA A 156 -5.45 7.20 -18.83
N ILE A 157 -6.15 6.35 -19.59
CA ILE A 157 -6.43 4.97 -19.17
C ILE A 157 -6.00 4.03 -20.29
N GLY A 158 -4.97 3.23 -20.06
CA GLY A 158 -4.39 2.31 -21.04
C GLY A 158 -2.87 2.42 -21.08
N ASN A 159 -2.21 1.37 -21.60
CA ASN A 159 -0.76 1.38 -21.78
C ASN A 159 -0.37 2.52 -22.73
N SER A 160 0.56 3.35 -22.27
CA SER A 160 1.14 4.51 -23.00
C SER A 160 0.09 5.50 -23.52
N SER A 161 -1.08 5.55 -22.90
CA SER A 161 -2.10 6.56 -23.17
C SER A 161 -1.57 7.94 -22.78
N LEU A 162 -1.66 8.93 -23.66
CA LEU A 162 -1.10 10.29 -23.47
C LEU A 162 0.41 10.30 -23.10
N TYR A 163 1.21 9.36 -23.63
CA TYR A 163 2.62 9.21 -23.27
C TYR A 163 3.45 10.50 -23.44
N ASN A 164 3.36 11.18 -24.59
CA ASN A 164 4.13 12.39 -24.90
C ASN A 164 3.42 13.72 -24.54
N ASN A 165 2.28 13.65 -23.84
CA ASN A 165 1.41 14.80 -23.58
C ASN A 165 2.04 15.87 -22.68
N ARG A 166 2.12 17.11 -23.16
CA ARG A 166 2.60 18.29 -22.41
C ARG A 166 1.53 19.38 -22.24
N SER A 167 0.28 19.06 -22.52
CA SER A 167 -0.85 19.99 -22.49
C SER A 167 -2.00 19.50 -21.61
N SER A 168 -2.87 20.43 -21.23
CA SER A 168 -3.96 20.16 -20.28
C SER A 168 -5.26 19.78 -20.98
N PHE A 169 -6.20 19.23 -20.21
CA PHE A 169 -7.59 19.00 -20.60
C PHE A 169 -7.79 17.94 -21.69
N ASN A 170 -7.00 16.87 -21.70
CA ASN A 170 -7.17 15.75 -22.64
C ASN A 170 -7.70 14.49 -21.93
N THR A 171 -8.58 13.75 -22.60
CA THR A 171 -9.07 12.44 -22.13
C THR A 171 -8.72 11.36 -23.15
N ALA A 172 -7.80 10.46 -22.80
CA ALA A 172 -7.44 9.29 -23.60
C ALA A 172 -7.78 7.99 -22.87
N ILE A 173 -8.49 7.10 -23.55
CA ILE A 173 -8.82 5.76 -23.07
C ILE A 173 -8.47 4.76 -24.19
N GLY A 174 -7.50 3.89 -23.95
CA GLY A 174 -7.06 2.86 -24.89
C GLY A 174 -5.54 2.72 -24.95
N TYR A 175 -5.07 1.59 -25.48
CA TYR A 175 -3.65 1.39 -25.78
C TYR A 175 -3.18 2.42 -26.81
N ASN A 176 -2.11 3.15 -26.50
CA ASN A 176 -1.51 4.20 -27.33
C ASN A 176 -2.49 5.32 -27.77
N SER A 177 -3.61 5.50 -27.07
CA SER A 177 -4.54 6.61 -27.36
C SER A 177 -3.85 7.96 -27.08
N MET A 178 -3.88 8.88 -28.04
CA MET A 178 -3.16 10.17 -28.01
C MET A 178 -1.66 10.08 -27.67
N PHE A 179 -0.98 9.02 -28.11
CA PHE A 179 0.42 8.77 -27.76
C PHE A 179 1.37 9.94 -28.09
N ASN A 180 1.23 10.59 -29.25
CA ASN A 180 2.10 11.68 -29.70
C ASN A 180 1.57 13.10 -29.42
N ASN A 181 0.48 13.26 -28.66
CA ASN A 181 -0.04 14.60 -28.35
C ASN A 181 1.04 15.41 -27.64
N THR A 182 1.37 16.62 -28.12
CA THR A 182 2.39 17.46 -27.51
C THR A 182 1.75 18.69 -26.89
N THR A 183 1.11 19.54 -27.68
CA THR A 183 0.49 20.79 -27.21
C THR A 183 -1.01 20.88 -27.45
N GLY A 184 -1.61 19.90 -28.14
CA GLY A 184 -3.05 19.87 -28.40
C GLY A 184 -3.87 19.79 -27.11
N THR A 185 -4.94 20.58 -27.00
CA THR A 185 -5.79 20.68 -25.81
C THR A 185 -7.24 20.32 -26.12
N VAL A 186 -7.98 19.91 -25.09
CA VAL A 186 -9.43 19.64 -25.19
C VAL A 186 -9.74 18.52 -26.19
N ASN A 187 -8.90 17.49 -26.27
CA ASN A 187 -9.13 16.32 -27.11
C ASN A 187 -9.71 15.16 -26.29
N VAL A 188 -10.61 14.39 -26.91
CA VAL A 188 -11.19 13.16 -26.36
C VAL A 188 -10.89 12.02 -27.33
N ALA A 189 -10.19 10.99 -26.87
CA ALA A 189 -9.82 9.83 -27.67
C ALA A 189 -10.13 8.53 -26.93
N SER A 190 -11.06 7.74 -27.45
CA SER A 190 -11.44 6.45 -26.89
C SER A 190 -11.28 5.35 -27.94
N GLY A 191 -10.34 4.45 -27.72
CA GLY A 191 -10.04 3.33 -28.62
C GLY A 191 -8.54 3.06 -28.74
N PHE A 192 -8.20 1.88 -29.27
CA PHE A 192 -6.83 1.52 -29.63
C PHE A 192 -6.30 2.51 -30.68
N GLU A 193 -5.21 3.21 -30.34
CA GLU A 193 -4.53 4.18 -31.21
C GLU A 193 -5.44 5.30 -31.76
N ALA A 194 -6.51 5.65 -31.05
CA ALA A 194 -7.30 6.84 -31.38
C ALA A 194 -6.44 8.12 -31.21
N LEU A 195 -6.47 9.01 -32.20
CA LEU A 195 -5.65 10.25 -32.23
C LEU A 195 -4.13 10.01 -32.02
N PHE A 196 -3.61 8.85 -32.40
CA PHE A 196 -2.21 8.45 -32.14
C PHE A 196 -1.17 9.50 -32.56
N SER A 197 -1.34 10.13 -33.73
CA SER A 197 -0.38 11.08 -34.31
C SER A 197 -0.69 12.55 -34.02
N ASN A 198 -1.74 12.85 -33.22
CA ASN A 198 -2.08 14.25 -32.91
C ASN A 198 -0.89 14.89 -32.22
N THR A 199 -0.48 16.09 -32.64
CA THR A 199 0.61 16.83 -31.99
C THR A 199 0.07 18.13 -31.39
N ILE A 200 -0.57 18.95 -32.23
CA ILE A 200 -1.01 20.31 -31.86
C ILE A 200 -2.52 20.54 -32.06
N GLY A 201 -3.24 19.58 -32.65
CA GLY A 201 -4.67 19.68 -32.90
C GLY A 201 -5.48 19.77 -31.60
N ASN A 202 -6.54 20.59 -31.61
CA ASN A 202 -7.39 20.88 -30.46
C ASN A 202 -8.85 20.53 -30.74
N HIS A 203 -9.62 20.29 -29.68
CA HIS A 203 -11.07 20.07 -29.77
C HIS A 203 -11.47 18.90 -30.67
N ASN A 204 -10.66 17.84 -30.76
CA ASN A 204 -11.01 16.65 -31.54
C ASN A 204 -11.67 15.59 -30.64
N THR A 205 -12.71 14.95 -31.17
CA THR A 205 -13.35 13.77 -30.56
C THR A 205 -13.13 12.57 -31.48
N ALA A 206 -12.42 11.56 -31.00
CA ALA A 206 -12.17 10.29 -31.70
C ALA A 206 -12.70 9.12 -30.87
N ASN A 207 -13.68 8.39 -31.40
CA ASN A 207 -14.22 7.20 -30.74
C ASN A 207 -14.17 6.00 -31.69
N GLY A 208 -13.27 5.05 -31.42
CA GLY A 208 -13.06 3.84 -32.21
C GLY A 208 -11.58 3.47 -32.37
N ASN A 209 -11.34 2.27 -32.90
CA ASN A 209 -9.99 1.80 -33.23
C ASN A 209 -9.40 2.62 -34.39
N LYS A 210 -8.21 3.20 -34.20
CA LYS A 210 -7.49 4.02 -35.20
C LYS A 210 -8.30 5.17 -35.79
N THR A 211 -9.25 5.70 -35.02
CA THR A 211 -10.05 6.86 -35.39
C THR A 211 -9.19 8.12 -35.30
N LEU A 212 -9.19 8.95 -36.34
CA LEU A 212 -8.30 10.13 -36.47
C LEU A 212 -6.80 9.81 -36.25
N TYR A 213 -6.35 8.59 -36.60
CA TYR A 213 -4.99 8.10 -36.34
C TYR A 213 -3.88 9.03 -36.84
N ASN A 214 -4.00 9.57 -38.07
CA ASN A 214 -3.00 10.45 -38.68
C ASN A 214 -3.27 11.95 -38.47
N ASN A 215 -4.24 12.35 -37.62
CA ASN A 215 -4.46 13.78 -37.38
C ASN A 215 -3.20 14.36 -36.74
N VAL A 216 -2.66 15.45 -37.26
CA VAL A 216 -1.45 16.11 -36.73
C VAL A 216 -1.82 17.45 -36.10
N SER A 217 -2.50 18.31 -36.86
CA SER A 217 -2.85 19.68 -36.46
C SER A 217 -4.31 20.03 -36.72
N GLY A 218 -5.12 19.10 -37.22
CA GLY A 218 -6.54 19.32 -37.45
C GLY A 218 -7.28 19.62 -36.15
N ASN A 219 -8.29 20.49 -36.21
CA ASN A 219 -9.04 20.97 -35.06
C ASN A 219 -10.54 20.75 -35.25
N PHE A 220 -11.28 20.64 -34.13
CA PHE A 220 -12.73 20.56 -34.13
C PHE A 220 -13.31 19.38 -34.93
N ASN A 221 -12.58 18.27 -35.06
CA ASN A 221 -13.08 17.09 -35.78
C ASN A 221 -13.83 16.15 -34.85
N THR A 222 -14.94 15.59 -35.30
CA THR A 222 -15.68 14.53 -34.59
C THR A 222 -15.75 13.28 -35.45
N ALA A 223 -15.03 12.24 -35.02
CA ALA A 223 -14.97 10.97 -35.72
C ALA A 223 -15.45 9.83 -34.80
N VAL A 224 -16.43 9.06 -35.27
CA VAL A 224 -16.97 7.91 -34.55
C VAL A 224 -16.98 6.70 -35.49
N GLY A 225 -16.42 5.59 -35.02
CA GLY A 225 -16.28 4.35 -35.78
C GLY A 225 -14.82 3.98 -36.03
N SER A 226 -14.56 2.68 -36.22
CA SER A 226 -13.22 2.17 -36.50
C SER A 226 -12.68 2.76 -37.81
N VAL A 227 -11.45 3.29 -37.77
CA VAL A 227 -10.74 3.89 -38.92
C VAL A 227 -11.45 5.14 -39.48
N ALA A 228 -12.45 5.69 -38.78
CA ALA A 228 -13.11 6.92 -39.20
C ALA A 228 -12.11 8.08 -39.23
N LEU A 229 -12.11 8.83 -40.34
CA LEU A 229 -11.19 9.93 -40.62
C LEU A 229 -9.70 9.58 -40.42
N THR A 230 -9.29 8.32 -40.61
CA THR A 230 -7.90 7.89 -40.33
C THR A 230 -6.86 8.66 -41.15
N ALA A 231 -7.20 9.08 -42.38
CA ALA A 231 -6.30 9.81 -43.27
C ALA A 231 -6.33 11.33 -43.05
N ASN A 232 -7.17 11.83 -42.15
CA ASN A 232 -7.22 13.25 -41.84
C ASN A 232 -5.93 13.67 -41.14
N THR A 233 -5.22 14.67 -41.68
CA THR A 233 -3.95 15.18 -41.13
C THR A 233 -4.08 16.59 -40.57
N THR A 234 -4.82 17.47 -41.24
CA THR A 234 -4.97 18.89 -40.89
C THR A 234 -6.41 19.40 -40.98
N GLY A 235 -7.40 18.52 -41.10
CA GLY A 235 -8.80 18.89 -41.31
C GLY A 235 -9.38 19.73 -40.17
N TYR A 236 -10.32 20.61 -40.52
CA TYR A 236 -11.00 21.50 -39.59
C TYR A 236 -12.51 21.27 -39.69
N SER A 237 -13.18 21.05 -38.56
CA SER A 237 -14.63 20.87 -38.50
C SER A 237 -15.19 19.75 -39.40
N ASN A 238 -14.53 18.58 -39.39
CA ASN A 238 -15.04 17.35 -40.02
C ASN A 238 -15.91 16.53 -39.07
#